data_AF-A0A1E1WS56-F1
#
_entry.id   AF-A0A1E1WS56-F1
#
_cell.length_a   1.000
_cell.length_b   1.000
_cell.length_c   1.000
_cell.angle_alpha   90.00
_cell.angle_beta   90.00
_cell.angle_gamma   90.00
#
_symmetry.space_group_name_H-M   'P 1'
#
loop_
_entity.id
_entity.type
_entity.pdbx_description
1 polymer ?
#
loop_
_entity_poly.entity_id
_entity_poly.type
_entity_poly.pdbx_seq_one_letter_code
_entity_poly.pdbx_strand_id
1 'polypeptide(L)'
;DLPPGPYCGKFNQCCVNREDDCSHQILDTLCYCDEHCNRTHDDCCPDYEEVCLGIAPPPKDEDIPAANLVRACYPGQIKTDKCNKCTCQSLSSEETVWSCEQDDCIIDDEIITLVNQGSSWRAANYTQFYSKKLKEGIVYKLGTLPLSRETQRMGAIHYDKDISYPPHFDARNRWPSYISPVVDQGWCGSDWAVAVAG
;
A
#
# COMPACT_ATOMS: atom_id res chain seq x y z
N ASP A 1 -9.37 0.47 5.25
CA ASP A 1 -9.71 0.00 6.60
C ASP A 1 -10.96 -0.86 6.56
N LEU A 2 -10.97 -1.98 7.28
CA LEU A 2 -12.17 -2.80 7.43
C LEU A 2 -13.20 -2.04 8.28
N PRO A 3 -14.50 -2.14 8.00
CA PRO A 3 -15.52 -1.51 8.84
C PRO A 3 -15.45 -2.09 10.25
N PRO A 4 -15.52 -1.28 11.32
CA PRO A 4 -15.19 -1.72 12.69
C PRO A 4 -16.26 -2.59 13.38
N GLY A 5 -17.32 -3.00 12.69
CA GLY A 5 -18.45 -3.74 13.28
C GLY A 5 -19.70 -2.90 13.54
N PRO A 6 -20.72 -3.46 14.22
CA PRO A 6 -20.69 -4.73 14.95
C PRO A 6 -20.90 -5.98 14.06
N TYR A 7 -20.10 -7.03 14.29
CA TYR A 7 -20.26 -8.37 13.72
C TYR A 7 -20.49 -9.39 14.83
N CYS A 8 -19.45 -9.79 15.58
CA CYS A 8 -19.58 -10.74 16.68
C CYS A 8 -20.51 -10.23 17.78
N GLY A 9 -20.51 -8.91 18.00
CA GLY A 9 -21.38 -8.24 18.97
C GLY A 9 -22.85 -8.14 18.54
N LYS A 10 -23.18 -8.45 17.27
CA LYS A 10 -24.56 -8.35 16.76
C LYS A 10 -25.49 -9.39 17.39
N PHE A 11 -24.95 -10.57 17.71
CA PHE A 11 -25.68 -11.65 18.37
C PHE A 11 -24.96 -12.20 19.62
N ASN A 12 -23.86 -11.57 20.05
CA ASN A 12 -22.92 -12.13 21.04
C ASN A 12 -22.53 -13.58 20.71
N GLN A 13 -22.34 -13.85 19.42
CA GLN A 13 -22.09 -15.19 18.92
C GLN A 13 -20.58 -15.42 18.86
N CYS A 14 -20.06 -16.09 19.88
CA CYS A 14 -18.67 -16.55 19.95
C CYS A 14 -18.68 -18.07 19.95
N CYS A 15 -18.20 -18.69 18.86
CA CYS A 15 -18.30 -20.14 18.67
C CYS A 15 -17.04 -20.87 19.14
N VAL A 16 -17.22 -22.10 19.63
CA VAL A 16 -16.14 -22.97 20.09
C VAL A 16 -15.67 -23.85 18.93
N ASN A 17 -14.36 -23.89 18.68
CA ASN A 17 -13.74 -24.44 17.46
C ASN A 17 -14.14 -23.71 16.17
N ARG A 18 -13.50 -24.08 15.05
CA ARG A 18 -13.81 -23.52 13.73
C ARG A 18 -15.21 -23.96 13.30
N GLU A 19 -16.09 -22.99 13.08
CA GLU A 19 -17.48 -23.22 12.68
C GLU A 19 -17.82 -22.27 11.53
N ASP A 20 -18.01 -22.80 10.33
CA ASP A 20 -18.16 -21.98 9.12
C ASP A 20 -19.46 -21.13 9.16
N ASP A 21 -20.48 -21.61 9.88
CA ASP A 21 -21.74 -20.89 10.14
C ASP A 21 -21.57 -19.74 11.16
N CYS A 22 -20.43 -19.66 11.84
CA CYS A 22 -20.07 -18.61 12.78
C CYS A 22 -19.40 -17.43 12.07
N SER A 23 -20.06 -16.93 11.03
CA SER A 23 -19.52 -15.92 10.13
C SER A 23 -20.50 -14.78 9.86
N HIS A 24 -19.95 -13.63 9.51
CA HIS A 24 -20.67 -12.43 9.15
C HIS A 24 -20.18 -11.86 7.83
N GLN A 25 -21.09 -11.26 7.07
CA GLN A 25 -20.73 -10.57 5.84
C GLN A 25 -19.97 -9.28 6.15
N ILE A 26 -18.76 -9.15 5.58
CA ILE A 26 -17.94 -7.94 5.64
C ILE A 26 -17.51 -7.56 4.22
N LEU A 27 -18.02 -6.42 3.74
CA LEU A 27 -17.82 -5.99 2.34
C LEU A 27 -18.27 -7.11 1.36
N ASP A 28 -17.36 -7.58 0.50
CA ASP A 28 -17.59 -8.65 -0.47
C ASP A 28 -17.11 -10.05 0.02
N THR A 29 -16.76 -10.19 1.30
CA THR A 29 -16.28 -11.45 1.90
C THR A 29 -17.00 -11.78 3.22
N LEU A 30 -16.59 -12.87 3.88
CA LEU A 30 -17.01 -13.27 5.22
C LEU A 30 -15.88 -13.02 6.23
N CYS A 31 -16.26 -12.73 7.47
CA CYS A 31 -15.38 -12.79 8.63
C CYS A 31 -15.94 -13.75 9.68
N TYR A 32 -15.09 -14.30 10.54
CA TYR A 32 -15.47 -15.31 11.53
C TYR A 32 -15.35 -14.79 12.98
N CYS A 33 -16.21 -15.34 13.84
CA CYS A 33 -16.29 -15.03 15.28
C CYS A 33 -16.00 -16.26 16.16
N ASP A 34 -15.18 -17.18 15.66
CA ASP A 34 -14.91 -18.45 16.32
C ASP A 34 -13.53 -18.52 17.00
N GLU A 35 -13.27 -19.58 17.77
CA GLU A 35 -12.01 -19.73 18.54
C GLU A 35 -10.75 -19.82 17.65
N HIS A 36 -10.87 -20.08 16.34
CA HIS A 36 -9.73 -20.06 15.43
C HIS A 36 -9.09 -18.67 15.40
N CYS A 37 -9.88 -17.62 15.60
CA CYS A 37 -9.42 -16.24 15.65
C CYS A 37 -8.50 -15.90 16.82
N ASN A 38 -8.42 -16.77 17.84
CA ASN A 38 -7.41 -16.65 18.89
C ASN A 38 -6.00 -17.08 18.44
N ARG A 39 -5.88 -17.79 17.31
CA ARG A 39 -4.60 -18.32 16.78
C ARG A 39 -4.17 -17.68 15.47
N THR A 40 -5.11 -17.14 14.68
CA THR A 40 -4.88 -16.59 13.33
C THR A 40 -5.71 -15.33 13.13
N HIS A 41 -5.15 -14.30 12.49
CA HIS A 41 -5.84 -13.01 12.31
C HIS A 41 -6.41 -12.78 10.91
N ASP A 42 -6.21 -13.69 9.95
CA ASP A 42 -6.42 -13.38 8.52
C ASP A 42 -7.91 -13.27 8.10
N ASP A 43 -8.82 -14.04 8.71
CA ASP A 43 -10.26 -14.08 8.33
C ASP A 43 -11.20 -13.64 9.49
N CYS A 44 -10.68 -12.98 10.52
CA CYS A 44 -11.42 -12.69 11.74
C CYS A 44 -12.20 -11.39 11.68
N CYS A 45 -13.37 -11.36 12.32
CA CYS A 45 -14.15 -10.12 12.38
C CYS A 45 -13.40 -9.05 13.19
N PRO A 46 -13.42 -7.77 12.76
CA PRO A 46 -12.69 -6.68 13.42
C PRO A 46 -13.03 -6.49 14.91
N ASP A 47 -14.22 -6.92 15.36
CA ASP A 47 -14.69 -6.82 16.74
C ASP A 47 -14.53 -8.12 17.56
N TYR A 48 -13.89 -9.16 17.01
CA TYR A 48 -13.74 -10.46 17.70
C TYR A 48 -13.00 -10.35 19.03
N GLU A 49 -11.85 -9.67 19.07
CA GLU A 49 -11.04 -9.56 20.30
C GLU A 49 -11.79 -8.80 21.40
N GLU A 50 -12.49 -7.73 21.03
CA GLU A 50 -13.28 -6.94 21.97
C GLU A 50 -14.48 -7.72 22.50
N VAL A 51 -15.22 -8.40 21.63
CA VAL A 51 -16.47 -9.08 21.99
C VAL A 51 -16.24 -10.45 22.60
N CYS A 52 -15.40 -11.28 21.99
CA CYS A 52 -15.21 -12.68 22.37
C CYS A 52 -14.07 -12.90 23.36
N LEU A 53 -13.04 -12.03 23.34
CA LEU A 53 -11.92 -12.11 24.30
C LEU A 53 -12.01 -11.03 25.40
N GLY A 54 -12.88 -10.03 25.26
CA GLY A 54 -12.99 -8.93 26.22
C GLY A 54 -11.75 -8.02 26.24
N ILE A 55 -10.96 -8.03 25.16
CA ILE A 55 -9.74 -7.22 25.04
C ILE A 55 -10.16 -5.83 24.59
N ALA A 56 -10.00 -4.84 25.46
CA ALA A 56 -10.31 -3.46 25.11
C ALA A 56 -9.40 -3.00 23.95
N PRO A 57 -9.96 -2.35 22.91
CA PRO A 57 -9.14 -1.80 21.84
C PRO A 57 -8.13 -0.80 22.42
N PRO A 58 -6.94 -0.67 21.80
CA PRO A 58 -6.01 0.37 22.20
C PRO A 58 -6.71 1.74 22.11
N PRO A 59 -6.44 2.66 23.05
CA PRO A 59 -7.08 3.97 23.06
C PRO A 59 -6.85 4.66 21.72
N LYS A 60 -7.93 5.16 21.10
CA LYS A 60 -7.86 5.92 19.85
C LYS A 60 -7.11 7.23 20.13
N ASP A 61 -6.26 7.65 19.19
CA ASP A 61 -5.34 8.79 19.30
C ASP A 61 -6.01 10.18 19.55
N GLU A 62 -7.34 10.25 19.69
CA GLU A 62 -8.09 11.51 19.79
C GLU A 62 -8.46 11.97 21.22
N ASP A 63 -8.18 11.19 22.27
CA ASP A 63 -8.53 11.55 23.66
C ASP A 63 -7.30 11.78 24.57
N ILE A 64 -6.42 12.74 24.24
CA ILE A 64 -5.38 13.19 25.19
C ILE A 64 -5.59 14.67 25.55
N PRO A 65 -6.19 14.97 26.72
CA PRO A 65 -6.14 16.31 27.30
C PRO A 65 -4.69 16.63 27.69
N ALA A 66 -4.20 17.78 27.22
CA ALA A 66 -2.89 18.30 27.59
C ALA A 66 -2.82 18.63 29.09
N ALA A 67 -2.29 17.71 29.89
CA ALA A 67 -1.97 17.95 31.30
C ALA A 67 -0.55 17.47 31.61
N ASN A 68 0.41 18.39 31.47
CA ASN A 68 1.62 18.56 32.29
C ASN A 68 2.39 17.31 32.79
N LEU A 69 2.54 16.29 31.94
CA LEU A 69 3.71 15.39 31.86
C LEU A 69 3.60 14.66 30.50
N VAL A 70 4.02 15.30 29.42
CA VAL A 70 3.69 14.83 28.06
C VAL A 70 4.63 13.69 27.67
N ARG A 71 4.31 12.47 28.10
CA ARG A 71 4.78 11.29 27.38
C ARG A 71 4.17 11.37 25.97
N ALA A 72 4.99 11.71 24.98
CA ALA A 72 4.54 11.85 23.59
C ALA A 72 4.03 10.53 22.97
N CYS A 73 4.36 9.39 23.60
CA CYS A 73 3.95 8.05 23.21
C CYS A 73 4.25 7.04 24.33
N TYR A 74 3.74 5.81 24.22
CA TYR A 74 4.08 4.72 25.13
C TYR A 74 5.25 3.89 24.59
N PRO A 75 6.27 3.55 25.41
CA PRO A 75 7.44 2.80 24.94
C PRO A 75 7.05 1.49 24.25
N GLY A 76 7.64 1.25 23.07
CA GLY A 76 7.33 0.08 22.24
C GLY A 76 6.15 0.26 21.29
N GLN A 77 5.37 1.35 21.40
CA GLN A 77 4.38 1.68 20.37
C GLN A 77 5.06 1.87 19.01
N ILE A 78 4.36 1.45 17.96
CA ILE A 78 4.78 1.58 16.58
C ILE A 78 3.71 2.37 15.83
N LYS A 79 4.14 3.34 15.04
CA LYS A 79 3.30 4.01 14.05
C LYS A 79 4.04 4.13 12.73
N THR A 80 3.31 4.44 11.68
CA THR A 80 3.89 4.80 10.39
C THR A 80 3.68 6.29 10.17
N ASP A 81 4.76 7.02 9.91
CA ASP A 81 4.70 8.42 9.48
C ASP A 81 5.13 8.50 8.01
N LYS A 82 4.18 8.82 7.13
CA LYS A 82 4.30 8.67 5.67
C LYS A 82 4.67 7.24 5.27
N CYS A 83 5.94 6.98 4.98
CA CYS A 83 6.51 5.67 4.65
C CYS A 83 7.51 5.17 5.71
N ASN A 84 7.81 5.97 6.73
CA ASN A 84 8.80 5.68 7.75
C ASN A 84 8.15 5.02 8.96
N LYS A 85 8.72 3.89 9.41
CA LYS A 85 8.31 3.24 10.64
C LYS A 85 8.89 4.01 11.83
N CYS A 86 8.04 4.37 12.77
CA CYS A 86 8.39 5.03 14.00
C CYS A 86 8.17 4.10 15.18
N THR A 87 9.13 4.02 16.08
CA THR A 87 9.02 3.29 17.34
C THR A 87 9.20 4.25 18.49
N CYS A 88 8.31 4.18 19.48
CA CYS A 88 8.41 4.99 20.67
C CYS A 88 9.51 4.44 21.59
N GLN A 89 10.44 5.31 21.98
CA GLN A 89 11.56 4.99 22.86
C GLN A 89 11.49 5.80 24.15
N SER A 90 11.90 5.19 25.26
CA SER A 90 12.11 5.89 26.53
C SER A 90 13.45 6.60 26.50
N LEU A 91 13.45 7.93 26.61
CA LEU A 91 14.67 8.73 26.76
C LEU A 91 15.06 8.84 28.24
N SER A 92 14.07 8.88 29.14
CA SER A 92 14.24 8.85 30.59
C SER A 92 13.04 8.20 31.29
N SER A 93 12.99 8.17 32.62
CA SER A 93 11.86 7.65 33.40
C SER A 93 10.54 8.40 33.14
N GLU A 94 10.61 9.64 32.68
CA GLU A 94 9.44 10.50 32.46
C GLU A 94 9.30 10.98 31.00
N GLU A 95 10.32 10.76 30.16
CA GLU A 95 10.35 11.26 28.78
C GLU A 95 10.37 10.13 27.76
N THR A 96 9.49 10.23 26.77
CA THR A 96 9.34 9.27 25.67
C THR A 96 9.30 10.04 24.35
N VAL A 97 9.98 9.53 23.33
CA VAL A 97 10.07 10.17 22.03
C VAL A 97 9.86 9.18 20.90
N TRP A 98 9.26 9.65 19.81
CA TRP A 98 9.18 8.90 18.56
C TRP A 98 10.56 8.86 17.89
N SER A 99 11.10 7.67 17.71
CA SER A 99 12.28 7.43 16.88
C SER A 99 11.82 6.85 15.54
N CYS A 100 11.92 7.65 14.48
CA CYS A 100 11.48 7.28 13.14
C CYS A 100 12.67 6.99 12.23
N GLU A 101 12.44 6.09 11.27
CA GLU A 101 13.29 6.00 10.09
C GLU A 101 13.31 7.34 9.34
N GLN A 102 14.40 7.59 8.61
CA GLN A 102 14.64 8.84 7.87
C GLN A 102 14.77 8.57 6.36
N ASP A 103 14.02 7.60 5.85
CA ASP A 103 14.04 7.28 4.43
C ASP A 103 13.15 8.26 3.63
N ASP A 104 13.56 8.55 2.41
CA ASP A 104 12.73 9.27 1.44
C ASP A 104 11.53 8.41 1.03
N CYS A 105 10.34 9.02 0.99
CA CYS A 105 9.13 8.37 0.48
C CYS A 105 9.00 8.57 -1.02
N ILE A 106 8.30 7.65 -1.72
CA ILE A 106 8.03 7.82 -3.16
C ILE A 106 7.12 9.03 -3.41
N ILE A 107 6.08 9.16 -2.60
CA ILE A 107 5.15 10.27 -2.67
C ILE A 107 5.62 11.35 -1.71
N ASP A 108 5.85 12.53 -2.26
CA ASP A 108 6.20 13.74 -1.51
C ASP A 108 5.31 14.91 -1.97
N ASP A 109 4.58 15.50 -1.02
CA ASP A 109 3.61 16.56 -1.28
C ASP A 109 4.26 17.88 -1.72
N GLU A 110 5.49 18.15 -1.27
CA GLU A 110 6.26 19.32 -1.71
C GLU A 110 6.66 19.15 -3.17
N ILE A 111 7.17 17.97 -3.55
CA ILE A 111 7.51 17.66 -4.94
C ILE A 111 6.27 17.72 -5.84
N ILE A 112 5.14 17.15 -5.41
CA ILE A 112 3.87 17.24 -6.16
C ILE A 112 3.48 18.70 -6.40
N THR A 113 3.59 19.54 -5.37
CA THR A 113 3.26 20.96 -5.46
C THR A 113 4.18 21.69 -6.44
N LEU A 114 5.49 21.45 -6.35
CA LEU A 114 6.49 22.07 -7.22
C LEU A 114 6.29 21.70 -8.69
N VAL A 115 6.06 20.42 -9.00
CA VAL A 115 5.83 19.96 -10.39
C VAL A 115 4.61 20.64 -10.99
N ASN A 116 3.55 20.79 -10.20
CA ASN A 116 2.27 21.32 -10.65
C ASN A 116 2.27 22.84 -10.91
N GLN A 117 3.36 23.55 -10.63
CA GLN A 117 3.48 24.99 -10.88
C GLN A 117 3.83 25.36 -12.32
N GLY A 118 4.37 24.44 -13.13
CA GLY A 118 4.86 24.79 -14.47
C GLY A 118 4.96 23.65 -15.49
N SER A 119 4.45 22.47 -15.17
CA SER A 119 4.54 21.30 -16.06
C SER A 119 3.34 21.18 -16.99
N SER A 120 3.55 20.62 -18.19
CA SER A 120 2.46 20.25 -19.13
C SER A 120 1.67 19.02 -18.68
N TRP A 121 2.10 18.37 -17.60
CA TRP A 121 1.48 17.23 -16.94
C TRP A 121 1.26 17.56 -15.46
N ARG A 122 0.43 16.77 -14.79
CA ARG A 122 0.06 16.99 -13.39
C ARG A 122 0.51 15.82 -12.52
N ALA A 123 1.27 16.11 -11.47
CA ALA A 123 1.60 15.15 -10.41
C ALA A 123 0.42 15.01 -9.44
N ALA A 124 0.27 13.81 -8.89
CA ALA A 124 -0.77 13.47 -7.92
C ALA A 124 -0.25 12.45 -6.90
N ASN A 125 -0.97 12.34 -5.79
CA ASN A 125 -0.76 11.29 -4.80
C ASN A 125 -1.48 10.02 -5.26
N TYR A 126 -0.75 8.90 -5.26
CA TYR A 126 -1.28 7.59 -5.61
C TYR A 126 -1.19 6.67 -4.40
N THR A 127 -2.33 6.12 -3.98
CA THR A 127 -2.44 5.25 -2.80
C THR A 127 -1.49 4.06 -2.85
N GLN A 128 -1.27 3.49 -4.03
CA GLN A 128 -0.32 2.39 -4.26
C GLN A 128 1.14 2.72 -3.90
N PHE A 129 1.50 4.00 -3.78
CA PHE A 129 2.86 4.49 -3.51
C PHE A 129 2.99 5.30 -2.20
N TYR A 130 1.89 5.73 -1.58
CA TYR A 130 1.90 6.67 -0.45
C TYR A 130 2.72 6.19 0.76
N SER A 131 2.65 4.90 1.09
CA SER A 131 3.37 4.31 2.23
C SER A 131 4.61 3.52 1.82
N LYS A 132 5.26 3.91 0.71
CA LYS A 132 6.39 3.19 0.13
C LYS A 132 7.62 4.07 0.07
N LYS A 133 8.77 3.46 0.37
CA LYS A 133 10.05 4.16 0.37
C LYS A 133 10.60 4.28 -1.04
N LEU A 134 11.26 5.39 -1.34
CA LEU A 134 11.84 5.66 -2.65
C LEU A 134 12.84 4.57 -3.06
N LYS A 135 13.68 4.14 -2.12
CA LYS A 135 14.65 3.05 -2.34
C LYS A 135 13.98 1.73 -2.74
N GLU A 136 12.79 1.44 -2.22
CA GLU A 136 12.03 0.24 -2.59
C GLU A 136 11.42 0.41 -3.98
N GLY A 137 10.90 1.60 -4.30
CA GLY A 137 10.38 1.93 -5.63
C GLY A 137 11.43 1.75 -6.72
N ILE A 138 12.66 2.24 -6.48
CA ILE A 138 13.76 2.09 -7.42
C ILE A 138 14.09 0.61 -7.69
N VAL A 139 14.04 -0.25 -6.68
CA VAL A 139 14.41 -1.67 -6.82
C VAL A 139 13.27 -2.53 -7.38
N TYR A 140 12.03 -2.28 -6.96
CA TYR A 140 10.91 -3.18 -7.18
C TYR A 140 9.87 -2.65 -8.18
N LYS A 141 9.91 -1.36 -8.52
CA LYS A 141 9.09 -0.77 -9.59
C LYS A 141 9.90 -0.42 -10.83
N LEU A 142 11.23 -0.38 -10.75
CA LEU A 142 12.13 -0.28 -11.90
C LEU A 142 13.00 -1.54 -11.97
N GLY A 143 13.16 -2.12 -13.14
CA GLY A 143 13.85 -3.41 -13.33
C GLY A 143 14.51 -3.59 -14.69
N THR A 144 14.31 -2.65 -15.62
CA THR A 144 15.05 -2.64 -16.90
C THR A 144 16.52 -2.27 -16.67
N LEU A 145 17.41 -3.22 -16.96
CA LEU A 145 18.86 -3.04 -16.90
C LEU A 145 19.42 -2.48 -18.22
N PRO A 146 20.63 -1.87 -18.18
CA PRO A 146 21.31 -1.44 -19.39
C PRO A 146 21.47 -2.58 -20.42
N LEU A 147 21.26 -2.25 -21.68
CA LEU A 147 21.40 -3.20 -22.79
C LEU A 147 22.84 -3.71 -22.93
N SER A 148 23.01 -4.96 -23.36
CA SER A 148 24.32 -5.52 -23.70
C SER A 148 24.94 -4.80 -24.91
N ARG A 149 26.26 -4.95 -25.07
CA ARG A 149 27.00 -4.34 -26.19
C ARG A 149 26.48 -4.84 -27.55
N GLU A 150 26.07 -6.10 -27.61
CA GLU A 150 25.52 -6.74 -28.81
C GLU A 150 24.15 -6.13 -29.16
N THR A 151 23.26 -5.96 -28.18
CA THR A 151 21.94 -5.35 -28.41
C THR A 151 22.06 -3.88 -28.79
N GLN A 152 22.99 -3.13 -28.19
CA GLN A 152 23.27 -1.74 -28.57
C GLN A 152 23.80 -1.59 -30.00
N ARG A 153 24.32 -2.67 -30.60
CA ARG A 153 24.81 -2.70 -32.00
C ARG A 153 23.73 -3.09 -33.01
N MET A 154 22.52 -3.43 -32.56
CA MET A 154 21.43 -3.73 -33.49
C MET A 154 21.11 -2.49 -34.32
N GLY A 155 20.99 -2.68 -35.64
CA GLY A 155 20.66 -1.61 -36.58
C GLY A 155 19.19 -1.19 -36.45
N ALA A 156 18.93 0.08 -36.71
CA ALA A 156 17.55 0.58 -36.75
C ALA A 156 16.77 -0.05 -37.90
N ILE A 157 15.47 -0.24 -37.69
CA ILE A 157 14.55 -0.58 -38.78
C ILE A 157 14.39 0.64 -39.68
N HIS A 158 14.63 0.47 -40.99
CA HIS A 158 14.40 1.52 -41.97
C HIS A 158 12.91 1.58 -42.31
N TYR A 159 12.25 2.68 -41.96
CA TYR A 159 10.87 2.95 -42.35
C TYR A 159 10.81 3.67 -43.70
N ASP A 160 9.71 3.47 -44.42
CA ASP A 160 9.46 4.13 -45.70
C ASP A 160 9.14 5.61 -45.48
N LYS A 161 9.92 6.50 -46.08
CA LYS A 161 9.76 7.96 -45.95
C LYS A 161 8.81 8.54 -47.00
N ASP A 162 8.47 7.77 -48.03
CA ASP A 162 7.67 8.22 -49.17
C ASP A 162 6.16 8.03 -48.91
N ILE A 163 5.78 7.48 -47.74
CA ILE A 163 4.39 7.38 -47.30
C ILE A 163 4.01 8.49 -46.32
N SER A 164 2.75 8.92 -46.41
CA SER A 164 2.17 9.87 -45.46
C SER A 164 1.73 9.14 -44.19
N TYR A 165 2.35 9.47 -43.06
CA TYR A 165 1.98 8.94 -41.74
C TYR A 165 0.86 9.77 -41.11
N PRO A 166 -0.08 9.14 -40.39
CA PRO A 166 -1.14 9.87 -39.73
C PRO A 166 -0.57 10.72 -38.58
N PRO A 167 -1.09 11.95 -38.35
CA PRO A 167 -0.64 12.81 -37.26
C PRO A 167 -1.04 12.28 -35.87
N HIS A 168 -2.00 11.36 -35.82
CA HIS A 168 -2.46 10.68 -34.61
C HIS A 168 -2.58 9.18 -34.88
N PHE A 169 -2.08 8.37 -33.96
CA PHE A 169 -2.14 6.93 -34.06
C PHE A 169 -2.38 6.31 -32.69
N ASP A 170 -3.31 5.37 -32.62
CA ASP A 170 -3.58 4.56 -31.42
C ASP A 170 -3.76 3.10 -31.83
N ALA A 171 -2.84 2.26 -31.38
CA ALA A 171 -2.83 0.84 -31.70
C ALA A 171 -4.09 0.11 -31.18
N ARG A 172 -4.70 0.60 -30.09
CA ARG A 172 -5.92 0.02 -29.52
C ARG A 172 -7.12 0.17 -30.46
N ASN A 173 -7.15 1.26 -31.23
CA ASN A 173 -8.20 1.50 -32.23
C ASN A 173 -7.92 0.71 -33.52
N ARG A 174 -6.64 0.60 -33.91
CA ARG A 174 -6.26 -0.03 -35.18
C ARG A 174 -6.25 -1.56 -35.10
N TRP A 175 -5.81 -2.12 -33.97
CA TRP A 175 -5.68 -3.55 -33.73
C TRP A 175 -6.21 -3.96 -32.35
N PRO A 176 -7.52 -3.79 -32.08
CA PRO A 176 -8.07 -3.97 -30.73
C PRO A 176 -7.80 -5.36 -30.13
N SER A 177 -7.81 -6.41 -30.96
CA SER A 177 -7.60 -7.79 -30.53
C SER A 177 -6.14 -8.18 -30.27
N TYR A 178 -5.19 -7.28 -30.54
CA TYR A 178 -3.76 -7.53 -30.39
C TYR A 178 -3.12 -6.70 -29.28
N ILE A 179 -3.90 -5.87 -28.57
CA ILE A 179 -3.39 -5.04 -27.49
C ILE A 179 -3.95 -5.54 -26.17
N SER A 180 -3.07 -5.93 -25.25
CA SER A 180 -3.46 -6.38 -23.92
C SER A 180 -4.03 -5.22 -23.08
N PRO A 181 -4.81 -5.53 -22.04
CA PRO A 181 -5.03 -4.59 -20.94
C PRO A 181 -3.72 -4.20 -20.24
N VAL A 182 -3.79 -3.17 -19.40
CA VAL A 182 -2.69 -2.79 -18.51
C VAL A 182 -2.52 -3.85 -17.43
N VAL A 183 -1.29 -4.28 -17.20
CA VAL A 183 -0.93 -5.32 -16.21
C VAL A 183 -0.07 -4.69 -15.11
N ASP A 184 -0.27 -5.12 -13.86
CA ASP A 184 0.58 -4.72 -12.73
C ASP A 184 1.75 -5.71 -12.57
N GLN A 185 2.97 -5.20 -12.67
CA GLN A 185 4.19 -5.96 -12.39
C GLN A 185 4.36 -6.31 -10.89
N GLY A 186 3.54 -5.73 -10.00
CA GLY A 186 3.68 -5.84 -8.56
C GLY A 186 4.92 -5.11 -8.04
N TRP A 187 5.40 -5.48 -6.87
CA TRP A 187 6.65 -4.98 -6.28
C TRP A 187 7.77 -5.99 -6.52
N CYS A 188 8.17 -6.16 -7.79
CA CYS A 188 9.05 -7.24 -8.23
C CYS A 188 10.29 -6.79 -9.04
N GLY A 189 10.25 -5.64 -9.71
CA GLY A 189 11.30 -5.21 -10.64
C GLY A 189 11.27 -6.00 -11.96
N SER A 190 10.07 -6.36 -12.43
CA SER A 190 9.83 -7.25 -13.57
C SER A 190 9.23 -6.54 -14.80
N ASP A 191 9.31 -5.21 -14.87
CA ASP A 191 8.79 -4.42 -16.01
C ASP A 191 9.33 -4.92 -17.35
N TRP A 192 10.62 -5.30 -17.41
CA TRP A 192 11.24 -5.82 -18.63
C TRP A 192 10.56 -7.09 -19.15
N ALA A 193 10.09 -7.97 -18.27
CA ALA A 193 9.43 -9.21 -18.64
C ALA A 193 7.96 -8.96 -19.01
N VAL A 194 7.29 -8.11 -18.24
CA VAL A 194 5.89 -7.72 -18.50
C VAL A 194 5.78 -7.01 -19.85
N ALA A 195 6.71 -6.10 -20.18
CA ALA A 195 6.69 -5.35 -21.43
C ALA A 195 7.01 -6.20 -22.67
N VAL A 196 7.72 -7.33 -22.52
CA VAL A 196 8.00 -8.25 -23.63
C VAL A 196 6.86 -9.26 -23.84
N ALA A 197 6.15 -9.61 -22.76
CA ALA A 197 5.06 -10.58 -22.80
C ALA A 197 3.70 -9.95 -23.18
N GLY A 198 3.48 -8.68 -22.84
CA GLY A 198 2.27 -7.92 -23.18
C GLY A 198 2.26 -7.44 -24.62
#